data_AF-A0A520QWZ6-F1
#
_entry.id   AF-A0A520QWZ6-F1
#
_cell.length_a   1.000
_cell.length_b   1.000
_cell.length_c   1.000
_cell.angle_alpha   90.00
_cell.angle_beta   90.00
_cell.angle_gamma   90.00
#
_symmetry.space_group_name_H-M   'P 1'
#
loop_
_entity.id
_entity.type
_entity.pdbx_description
1 polymer ?
#
loop_
_entity_poly.entity_id
_entity_poly.type
_entity_poly.pdbx_seq_one_letter_code
_entity_poly.pdbx_strand_id
1 'polypeptide(L)'
;MKLKNLSEKILRSVKSKGFNYIDLPSVIEANHIIQRSGENFKKFIFSFIDQNGNELCLRPDLTIVSCLRYLENNLKSKEKIFYSGQAYRKSDNKKDSIIRNQVGFEIIGSKDEKNDDKEIISTALKSLSNLNYSTGTLKIGNIEIFNLLISKLDIPKRWKLRLSRHFWREEYFNDLLKRLETNSDVDPTIVEIDKKKYFKMLKKNQKTIIAGRSIEEILKRFNNKIKDPRRASRGKKVSKIIQEFLKINCPINKAAEKLNIFFKKNKINLKVDQKYFPTSNNKIQKLNVEFSASFGRELEYYTGMVFKIDIKSKSKNINIVNGGRYDNLISDLGSKKKVSAVGAALNLNY
;
A
#
# COMPACT_ATOMS: atom_id res chain seq x y z
N MET A 1 1.86 20.41 28.81
CA MET A 1 2.51 19.40 29.69
C MET A 1 2.06 17.96 29.47
N LYS A 2 0.75 17.62 29.51
CA LYS A 2 0.29 16.20 29.38
C LYS A 2 0.65 15.53 28.05
N LEU A 3 0.46 16.21 26.92
CA LEU A 3 0.82 15.70 25.58
C LEU A 3 2.33 15.45 25.42
N LYS A 4 3.17 16.34 25.97
CA LYS A 4 4.63 16.22 25.94
C LYS A 4 5.13 15.03 26.78
N ASN A 5 4.55 14.83 27.97
CA ASN A 5 4.88 13.66 28.80
C ASN A 5 4.42 12.35 28.14
N LEU A 6 3.25 12.36 27.48
CA LEU A 6 2.78 11.19 26.75
C LEU A 6 3.68 10.86 25.55
N SER A 7 4.08 11.85 24.74
CA SER A 7 4.99 11.63 23.63
C SER A 7 6.33 11.08 24.13
N GLU A 8 6.89 11.61 25.22
CA GLU A 8 8.11 11.08 25.84
C GLU A 8 7.99 9.60 26.27
N LYS A 9 6.85 9.19 26.87
CA LYS A 9 6.61 7.78 27.24
C LYS A 9 6.52 6.85 26.03
N ILE A 10 5.88 7.31 24.97
CA ILE A 10 5.78 6.58 23.69
C ILE A 10 7.19 6.43 23.09
N LEU A 11 7.97 7.52 23.02
CA LEU A 11 9.33 7.49 22.49
C LEU A 11 10.25 6.55 23.30
N ARG A 12 10.14 6.55 24.63
CA ARG A 12 10.84 5.58 25.49
C ARG A 12 10.44 4.14 25.19
N SER A 13 9.16 3.90 24.92
CA SER A 13 8.65 2.56 24.59
C SER A 13 9.20 2.05 23.26
N VAL A 14 9.25 2.90 22.24
CA VAL A 14 9.85 2.57 20.95
C VAL A 14 11.36 2.36 21.08
N LYS A 15 12.07 3.24 21.80
CA LYS A 15 13.51 3.09 22.08
C LYS A 15 13.83 1.80 22.82
N SER A 16 12.99 1.38 23.78
CA SER A 16 13.17 0.11 24.51
C SER A 16 13.09 -1.15 23.63
N LYS A 17 12.53 -1.02 22.42
CA LYS A 17 12.52 -2.07 21.39
C LYS A 17 13.75 -2.04 20.49
N GLY A 18 14.76 -1.22 20.79
CA GLY A 18 16.01 -1.14 20.03
C GLY A 18 15.91 -0.36 18.72
N PHE A 19 14.99 0.60 18.64
CA PHE A 19 14.94 1.58 17.55
C PHE A 19 15.78 2.81 17.92
N ASN A 20 16.49 3.36 16.93
CA ASN A 20 17.34 4.53 17.08
C ASN A 20 16.59 5.80 16.66
N TYR A 21 16.70 6.86 17.46
CA TYR A 21 16.03 8.12 17.13
C TYR A 21 16.75 8.79 15.96
N ILE A 22 15.98 9.33 15.03
CA ILE A 22 16.49 10.18 13.95
C ILE A 22 15.64 11.44 13.85
N ASP A 23 16.29 12.52 13.45
CA ASP A 23 15.61 13.71 12.96
C ASP A 23 15.41 13.62 11.46
N LEU A 24 14.25 14.07 11.01
CA LEU A 24 13.92 14.17 9.60
C LEU A 24 13.75 15.65 9.25
N PRO A 25 14.22 16.11 8.08
CA PRO A 25 13.99 17.49 7.64
C PRO A 25 12.51 17.72 7.35
N SER A 26 12.00 18.91 7.66
CA SER A 26 10.59 19.28 7.39
C SER A 26 10.36 19.72 5.94
N VAL A 27 11.42 20.18 5.28
CA VAL A 27 11.43 20.61 3.88
C VAL A 27 12.32 19.64 3.11
N ILE A 28 11.84 19.16 1.97
CA ILE A 28 12.57 18.26 1.06
C ILE A 28 12.33 18.65 -0.40
N GLU A 29 13.17 18.19 -1.31
CA GLU A 29 12.95 18.40 -2.74
C GLU A 29 11.66 17.74 -3.22
N ALA A 30 10.85 18.49 -3.97
CA ALA A 30 9.55 18.01 -4.42
C ALA A 30 9.68 16.92 -5.51
N ASN A 31 10.74 16.98 -6.32
CA ASN A 31 10.96 16.04 -7.43
C ASN A 31 11.01 14.57 -6.99
N HIS A 32 11.63 14.28 -5.85
CA HIS A 32 11.70 12.93 -5.28
C HIS A 32 10.31 12.35 -4.99
N ILE A 33 9.33 13.18 -4.65
CA ILE A 33 7.97 12.73 -4.39
C ILE A 33 7.14 12.80 -5.68
N ILE A 34 7.23 13.89 -6.44
CA ILE A 34 6.38 14.15 -7.61
C ILE A 34 6.63 13.18 -8.76
N GLN A 35 7.89 12.82 -9.02
CA GLN A 35 8.23 11.95 -10.15
C GLN A 35 8.04 10.46 -9.84
N ARG A 36 7.98 10.10 -8.54
CA ARG A 36 8.17 8.72 -8.06
C ARG A 36 7.08 8.23 -7.11
N SER A 37 6.31 9.13 -6.48
CA SER A 37 5.08 8.82 -5.74
C SER A 37 3.87 9.10 -6.64
N GLY A 38 2.89 8.20 -6.71
CA GLY A 38 1.78 8.29 -7.65
C GLY A 38 0.97 9.59 -7.59
N GLU A 39 0.23 9.90 -8.67
CA GLU A 39 -0.48 11.17 -8.89
C GLU A 39 -1.36 11.65 -7.72
N ASN A 40 -1.84 10.74 -6.87
CA ASN A 40 -2.62 11.10 -5.69
C ASN A 40 -1.79 11.82 -4.62
N PHE A 41 -0.52 11.46 -4.42
CA PHE A 41 0.32 12.15 -3.43
C PHE A 41 0.53 13.62 -3.81
N LYS A 42 0.67 13.91 -5.11
CA LYS A 42 0.88 15.28 -5.61
C LYS A 42 -0.22 16.26 -5.17
N LYS A 43 -1.48 15.81 -5.09
CA LYS A 43 -2.62 16.64 -4.69
C LYS A 43 -2.52 17.13 -3.24
N PHE A 44 -1.85 16.36 -2.38
CA PHE A 44 -1.80 16.64 -0.94
C PHE A 44 -0.57 17.44 -0.51
N ILE A 45 0.36 17.73 -1.40
CA ILE A 45 1.66 18.34 -1.04
C ILE A 45 1.57 19.87 -1.06
N PHE A 46 2.19 20.51 -0.07
CA PHE A 46 2.52 21.94 -0.10
C PHE A 46 3.89 22.11 -0.76
N SER A 47 3.93 22.51 -2.02
CA SER A 47 5.17 22.85 -2.74
C SER A 47 5.35 24.35 -2.88
N PHE A 48 6.61 24.77 -2.98
CA PHE A 48 7.04 26.16 -3.16
C PHE A 48 8.38 26.17 -3.90
N ILE A 49 8.73 27.32 -4.47
CA ILE A 49 9.99 27.50 -5.20
C ILE A 49 10.95 28.28 -4.31
N ASP A 50 12.19 27.82 -4.21
CA ASP A 50 13.24 28.53 -3.47
C ASP A 50 13.83 29.69 -4.30
N GLN A 51 14.79 30.41 -3.72
CA GLN A 51 15.46 31.55 -4.34
C GLN A 51 16.27 31.17 -5.59
N ASN A 52 16.63 29.90 -5.73
CA ASN A 52 17.44 29.35 -6.81
C ASN A 52 16.57 28.69 -7.90
N GLY A 53 15.24 28.74 -7.78
CA GLY A 53 14.32 28.11 -8.72
C GLY A 53 14.04 26.62 -8.47
N ASN A 54 14.53 26.04 -7.37
CA ASN A 54 14.28 24.64 -7.03
C ASN A 54 12.86 24.47 -6.47
N GLU A 55 12.14 23.44 -6.93
CA GLU A 55 10.84 23.08 -6.35
C GLU A 55 11.05 22.25 -5.06
N LEU A 56 10.72 22.86 -3.93
CA LEU A 56 10.74 22.24 -2.61
C LEU A 56 9.32 21.94 -2.13
N CYS A 57 9.20 21.11 -1.10
CA CYS A 57 7.93 20.88 -0.45
C CYS A 57 8.05 20.63 1.06
N LEU A 58 6.98 20.95 1.77
CA LEU A 58 6.79 20.46 3.14
C LEU A 58 6.54 18.95 3.07
N ARG A 59 7.23 18.18 3.92
CA ARG A 59 7.10 16.72 3.92
C ARG A 59 5.63 16.28 4.11
N PRO A 60 5.07 15.50 3.17
CA PRO A 60 3.71 14.98 3.33
C PRO A 60 3.68 13.72 4.20
N ASP A 61 4.78 12.99 4.31
CA ASP A 61 4.85 11.69 4.97
C ASP A 61 6.26 11.46 5.51
N LEU A 62 6.39 11.19 6.82
CA LEU A 62 7.71 10.95 7.42
C LEU A 62 8.31 9.60 7.00
N THR A 63 7.50 8.61 6.61
CA THR A 63 7.97 7.32 6.10
C THR A 63 8.67 7.49 4.75
N ILE A 64 8.17 8.39 3.90
CA ILE A 64 8.83 8.71 2.63
C ILE A 64 10.18 9.40 2.89
N VAL A 65 10.22 10.37 3.82
CA VAL A 65 11.46 11.07 4.15
C VAL A 65 12.49 10.13 4.80
N SER A 66 12.05 9.17 5.62
CA SER A 66 12.97 8.18 6.20
C SER A 66 13.56 7.25 5.13
N CYS A 67 12.77 6.88 4.11
CA CYS A 67 13.25 6.14 2.94
C CYS A 67 14.23 6.95 2.09
N LEU A 68 13.99 8.25 1.88
CA LEU A 68 14.93 9.14 1.18
C LEU A 68 16.26 9.27 1.93
N ARG A 69 16.22 9.49 3.25
CA ARG A 69 17.43 9.46 4.10
C ARG A 69 18.22 8.16 3.93
N TYR A 70 17.54 7.01 3.92
CA TYR A 70 18.19 5.71 3.75
C TYR A 70 18.92 5.61 2.40
N LEU A 71 18.32 6.16 1.33
CA LEU A 71 18.89 6.22 -0.01
C LEU A 71 20.10 7.16 -0.10
N GLU A 72 19.95 8.38 0.38
CA GLU A 72 20.99 9.43 0.33
C GLU A 72 22.25 9.00 1.09
N ASN A 73 22.07 8.35 2.23
CA ASN A 73 23.17 7.82 3.03
C ASN A 73 23.79 6.53 2.46
N ASN A 74 23.32 6.05 1.29
CA ASN A 74 23.78 4.81 0.65
C ASN A 74 23.81 3.60 1.58
N LEU A 75 22.86 3.53 2.50
CA LEU A 75 22.79 2.45 3.49
C LEU A 75 22.39 1.15 2.81
N LYS A 76 22.98 0.04 3.28
CA LYS A 76 22.75 -1.30 2.74
C LYS A 76 22.40 -2.33 3.82
N SER A 77 22.58 -1.97 5.08
CA SER A 77 22.29 -2.80 6.24
C SER A 77 20.88 -2.57 6.75
N LYS A 78 20.43 -3.49 7.60
CA LYS A 78 19.21 -3.33 8.39
C LYS A 78 19.34 -2.09 9.29
N GLU A 79 18.38 -1.18 9.23
CA GLU A 79 18.21 -0.10 10.19
C GLU A 79 16.88 -0.25 10.92
N LYS A 80 16.88 0.10 12.21
CA LYS A 80 15.68 0.26 13.03
C LYS A 80 15.65 1.70 13.53
N ILE A 81 14.75 2.50 12.98
CA ILE A 81 14.70 3.94 13.24
C ILE A 81 13.35 4.36 13.76
N PHE A 82 13.30 5.41 14.57
CA PHE A 82 12.07 6.07 14.94
C PHE A 82 12.24 7.58 14.97
N TYR A 83 11.14 8.30 14.83
CA TYR A 83 11.10 9.74 14.75
C TYR A 83 9.83 10.27 15.40
N SER A 84 9.85 11.55 15.76
CA SER A 84 8.68 12.30 16.23
C SER A 84 8.63 13.60 15.47
N GLY A 85 7.53 13.86 14.77
CA GLY A 85 7.44 15.08 13.97
C GLY A 85 6.10 15.29 13.29
N GLN A 86 6.04 16.36 12.51
CA GLN A 86 4.86 16.82 11.79
C GLN A 86 4.91 16.43 10.32
N ALA A 87 3.83 15.83 9.81
CA ALA A 87 3.55 15.75 8.38
C ALA A 87 2.57 16.86 7.99
N TYR A 88 2.73 17.40 6.78
CA TYR A 88 1.90 18.50 6.26
C TYR A 88 1.16 18.01 5.01
N ARG A 89 -0.18 17.93 5.09
CA ARG A 89 -1.01 17.51 3.96
C ARG A 89 -2.15 18.49 3.73
N LYS A 90 -2.36 18.89 2.48
CA LYS A 90 -3.61 19.52 2.07
C LYS A 90 -4.76 18.55 2.34
N SER A 91 -5.92 19.08 2.70
CA SER A 91 -7.17 18.31 2.75
C SER A 91 -8.24 19.09 2.00
N ASP A 92 -9.09 18.37 1.27
CA ASP A 92 -10.28 18.92 0.64
C ASP A 92 -11.37 19.22 1.70
N ASN A 93 -11.26 18.62 2.89
CA ASN A 93 -12.16 18.85 4.01
C ASN A 93 -11.56 19.83 5.02
N LYS A 94 -12.21 21.00 5.19
CA LYS A 94 -11.78 22.06 6.13
C LYS A 94 -11.68 21.61 7.59
N LYS A 95 -12.34 20.51 7.97
CA LYS A 95 -12.27 19.96 9.34
C LYS A 95 -11.01 19.14 9.61
N ASP A 96 -10.32 18.69 8.58
CA ASP A 96 -9.11 17.90 8.74
C ASP A 96 -7.92 18.82 9.04
N SER A 97 -7.13 18.46 10.04
CA SER A 97 -5.90 19.17 10.31
C SER A 97 -4.90 18.95 9.17
N ILE A 98 -4.38 20.05 8.64
CA ILE A 98 -3.28 20.05 7.68
C ILE A 98 -1.96 19.57 8.31
N ILE A 99 -1.82 19.73 9.63
CA ILE A 99 -0.65 19.28 10.41
C ILE A 99 -1.01 17.99 11.14
N ARG A 100 -0.20 16.95 10.94
CA ARG A 100 -0.35 15.65 11.58
C ARG A 100 0.88 15.36 12.42
N ASN A 101 0.75 15.39 13.75
CA ASN A 101 1.86 15.02 14.64
C ASN A 101 1.88 13.50 14.78
N GLN A 102 3.02 12.88 14.51
CA GLN A 102 3.16 11.44 14.57
C GLN A 102 4.50 11.01 15.16
N VAL A 103 4.47 9.87 15.86
CA VAL A 103 5.66 9.09 16.20
C VAL A 103 5.69 7.90 15.27
N GLY A 104 6.65 7.85 14.35
CA GLY A 104 6.83 6.73 13.44
C GLY A 104 8.04 5.89 13.81
N PHE A 105 7.99 4.61 13.47
CA PHE A 105 9.09 3.68 13.64
C PHE A 105 9.11 2.69 12.49
N GLU A 106 10.30 2.49 11.92
CA GLU A 106 10.51 1.80 10.66
C GLU A 106 11.67 0.79 10.81
N ILE A 107 11.52 -0.37 10.16
CA ILE A 107 12.58 -1.34 9.95
C ILE A 107 12.84 -1.39 8.45
N ILE A 108 14.06 -1.03 8.03
CA ILE A 108 14.44 -0.86 6.62
C ILE A 108 15.65 -1.75 6.32
N GLY A 109 15.68 -2.40 5.15
CA GLY A 109 16.83 -3.16 4.66
C GLY A 109 17.01 -4.54 5.30
N SER A 110 15.98 -5.07 5.95
CA SER A 110 16.02 -6.36 6.66
C SER A 110 15.57 -7.52 5.78
N LYS A 111 16.25 -8.67 5.87
CA LYS A 111 15.87 -9.89 5.13
C LYS A 111 14.86 -10.77 5.85
N ASP A 112 14.50 -10.43 7.09
CA ASP A 112 13.62 -11.24 7.95
C ASP A 112 12.21 -10.64 8.06
N GLU A 113 11.56 -10.55 6.90
CA GLU A 113 10.31 -9.79 6.73
C GLU A 113 9.22 -10.19 7.73
N LYS A 114 9.03 -11.50 7.96
CA LYS A 114 7.94 -11.98 8.82
C LYS A 114 8.19 -11.69 10.30
N ASN A 115 9.44 -11.66 10.75
CA ASN A 115 9.74 -11.27 12.13
C ASN A 115 9.70 -9.74 12.30
N ASP A 116 10.12 -8.98 11.28
CA ASP A 116 10.00 -7.52 11.31
C ASP A 116 8.52 -7.08 11.38
N ASP A 117 7.61 -7.75 10.66
CA ASP A 117 6.16 -7.51 10.74
C ASP A 117 5.63 -7.68 12.17
N LYS A 118 6.07 -8.75 12.85
CA LYS A 118 5.72 -9.02 14.26
C LYS A 118 6.32 -7.97 15.19
N GLU A 119 7.55 -7.56 14.94
CA GLU A 119 8.26 -6.58 15.75
C GLU A 119 7.61 -5.20 15.68
N ILE A 120 7.18 -4.76 14.49
CA ILE A 120 6.43 -3.51 14.31
C ILE A 120 5.12 -3.54 15.08
N ILE A 121 4.34 -4.63 14.99
CA ILE A 121 3.10 -4.75 15.76
C ILE A 121 3.37 -4.81 17.26
N SER A 122 4.39 -5.55 17.71
CA SER A 122 4.78 -5.58 19.12
C SER A 122 5.17 -4.19 19.64
N THR A 123 5.86 -3.40 18.82
CA THR A 123 6.28 -2.03 19.14
C THR A 123 5.08 -1.07 19.18
N ALA A 124 4.13 -1.21 18.26
CA ALA A 124 2.86 -0.48 18.28
C ALA A 124 2.06 -0.76 19.56
N LEU A 125 1.89 -2.05 19.91
CA LEU A 125 1.17 -2.49 21.10
C LEU A 125 1.85 -2.04 22.41
N LYS A 126 3.19 -2.02 22.44
CA LYS A 126 3.94 -1.51 23.58
C LYS A 126 3.75 0.00 23.72
N SER A 127 3.81 0.74 22.63
CA SER A 127 3.55 2.18 22.61
C SER A 127 2.12 2.51 23.08
N LEU A 128 1.15 1.70 22.66
CA LEU A 128 -0.26 1.84 23.04
C LEU A 128 -0.51 1.63 24.53
N SER A 129 0.32 0.83 25.22
CA SER A 129 0.18 0.59 26.67
C SER A 129 0.32 1.86 27.53
N ASN A 130 0.85 2.95 26.97
CA ASN A 130 0.92 4.25 27.62
C ASN A 130 -0.38 5.07 27.51
N LEU A 131 -1.36 4.60 26.73
CA LEU A 131 -2.62 5.28 26.48
C LEU A 131 -3.74 4.74 27.37
N ASN A 132 -4.61 5.63 27.82
CA ASN A 132 -5.84 5.24 28.52
C ASN A 132 -6.97 5.05 27.50
N TYR A 133 -7.40 3.80 27.34
CA TYR A 133 -8.54 3.41 26.50
C TYR A 133 -9.29 2.23 27.12
N SER A 134 -10.58 2.08 26.77
CA SER A 134 -11.44 1.02 27.32
C SER A 134 -11.38 -0.26 26.50
N THR A 135 -11.52 -0.15 25.19
CA THR A 135 -11.47 -1.27 24.23
C THR A 135 -10.90 -0.80 22.89
N GLY A 136 -10.58 -1.72 21.99
CA GLY A 136 -10.23 -1.37 20.62
C GLY A 136 -10.14 -2.58 19.70
N THR A 137 -9.70 -2.33 18.47
CA THR A 137 -9.52 -3.35 17.44
C THR A 137 -8.18 -3.16 16.75
N LEU A 138 -7.38 -4.23 16.68
CA LEU A 138 -6.25 -4.36 15.77
C LEU A 138 -6.76 -5.06 14.51
N LYS A 139 -6.94 -4.30 13.44
CA LYS A 139 -7.37 -4.82 12.13
C LYS A 139 -6.15 -5.08 11.27
N ILE A 140 -6.04 -6.27 10.69
CA ILE A 140 -4.91 -6.73 9.89
C ILE A 140 -5.41 -7.15 8.51
N GLY A 141 -4.64 -6.82 7.47
CA GLY A 141 -4.79 -7.29 6.11
C GLY A 141 -3.44 -7.75 5.57
N ASN A 142 -3.45 -8.39 4.40
CA ASN A 142 -2.21 -8.76 3.73
C ASN A 142 -2.37 -8.72 2.20
N ILE A 143 -1.75 -7.71 1.58
CA ILE A 143 -1.81 -7.44 0.14
C ILE A 143 -1.10 -8.54 -0.66
N GLU A 144 -0.10 -9.20 -0.06
CA GLU A 144 0.60 -10.35 -0.65
C GLU A 144 -0.40 -11.46 -1.02
N ILE A 145 -1.35 -11.76 -0.13
CA ILE A 145 -2.37 -12.80 -0.36
C ILE A 145 -3.28 -12.43 -1.52
N PHE A 146 -3.68 -11.17 -1.63
CA PHE A 146 -4.47 -10.68 -2.77
C PHE A 146 -3.69 -10.83 -4.08
N ASN A 147 -2.42 -10.43 -4.10
CA ASN A 147 -1.58 -10.57 -5.30
C ASN A 147 -1.36 -12.04 -5.68
N LEU A 148 -1.18 -12.93 -4.71
CA LEU A 148 -1.10 -14.37 -4.93
C LEU A 148 -2.40 -14.90 -5.55
N LEU A 149 -3.56 -14.51 -5.02
CA LEU A 149 -4.85 -14.84 -5.61
C LEU A 149 -4.91 -14.38 -7.08
N ILE A 150 -4.68 -13.09 -7.36
CA ILE A 150 -4.73 -12.53 -8.72
C ILE A 150 -3.79 -13.26 -9.68
N SER A 151 -2.59 -13.66 -9.21
CA SER A 151 -1.62 -14.39 -10.02
C SER A 151 -2.16 -15.74 -10.53
N LYS A 152 -3.03 -16.40 -9.76
CA LYS A 152 -3.58 -17.73 -10.05
C LYS A 152 -4.89 -17.71 -10.85
N LEU A 153 -5.53 -16.55 -11.02
CA LEU A 153 -6.78 -16.44 -11.77
C LEU A 153 -6.53 -16.57 -13.28
N ASP A 154 -7.46 -17.20 -14.01
CA ASP A 154 -7.41 -17.31 -15.48
C ASP A 154 -7.96 -16.04 -16.13
N ILE A 155 -7.14 -14.99 -16.13
CA ILE A 155 -7.38 -13.72 -16.81
C ILE A 155 -6.11 -13.22 -17.48
N PRO A 156 -6.23 -12.34 -18.50
CA PRO A 156 -5.07 -11.83 -19.20
C PRO A 156 -4.03 -11.19 -18.27
N LYS A 157 -2.74 -11.37 -18.56
CA LYS A 157 -1.65 -10.85 -17.70
C LYS A 157 -1.79 -9.35 -17.43
N ARG A 158 -2.20 -8.59 -18.44
CA ARG A 158 -2.49 -7.15 -18.34
C ARG A 158 -3.55 -6.82 -17.29
N TRP A 159 -4.57 -7.66 -17.14
CA TRP A 159 -5.64 -7.47 -16.16
C TRP A 159 -5.17 -7.85 -14.76
N LYS A 160 -4.35 -8.89 -14.62
CA LYS A 160 -3.69 -9.21 -13.34
C LYS A 160 -2.91 -8.00 -12.81
N LEU A 161 -2.03 -7.44 -13.66
CA LEU A 161 -1.24 -6.25 -13.33
C LEU A 161 -2.11 -5.04 -13.00
N ARG A 162 -3.17 -4.80 -13.80
CA ARG A 162 -4.08 -3.66 -13.58
C ARG A 162 -4.86 -3.78 -12.27
N LEU A 163 -5.38 -4.97 -11.94
CA LEU A 163 -6.10 -5.22 -10.69
C LEU A 163 -5.17 -5.08 -9.47
N SER A 164 -3.97 -5.67 -9.52
CA SER A 164 -2.96 -5.53 -8.47
C SER A 164 -2.55 -4.07 -8.25
N ARG A 165 -2.23 -3.34 -9.33
CA ARG A 165 -1.80 -1.93 -9.26
C ARG A 165 -2.86 -1.02 -8.65
N HIS A 166 -4.13 -1.30 -8.93
CA HIS A 166 -5.23 -0.42 -8.55
C HIS A 166 -6.06 -0.94 -7.37
N PHE A 167 -5.56 -1.95 -6.65
CA PHE A 167 -6.24 -2.53 -5.49
C PHE A 167 -6.62 -1.47 -4.44
N TRP A 168 -5.76 -0.47 -4.25
CA TRP A 168 -5.95 0.62 -3.29
C TRP A 168 -6.98 1.68 -3.71
N ARG A 169 -7.43 1.72 -4.97
CA ARG A 169 -8.43 2.70 -5.40
C ARG A 169 -9.79 2.04 -5.45
N GLU A 170 -10.45 1.89 -4.30
CA GLU A 170 -11.65 1.06 -4.19
C GLU A 170 -12.72 1.33 -5.28
N GLU A 171 -13.11 2.59 -5.50
CA GLU A 171 -14.09 2.95 -6.53
C GLU A 171 -13.65 2.54 -7.93
N TYR A 172 -12.41 2.90 -8.31
CA TYR A 172 -11.86 2.55 -9.61
C TYR A 172 -11.64 1.05 -9.75
N PHE A 173 -11.23 0.36 -8.69
CA PHE A 173 -11.07 -1.09 -8.65
C PHE A 173 -12.41 -1.79 -8.89
N ASN A 174 -13.48 -1.30 -8.28
CA ASN A 174 -14.83 -1.82 -8.49
C ASN A 174 -15.29 -1.59 -9.95
N ASP A 175 -15.00 -0.44 -10.53
CA ASP A 175 -15.21 -0.19 -11.97
C ASP A 175 -14.38 -1.16 -12.85
N LEU A 176 -13.13 -1.45 -12.50
CA LEU A 176 -12.32 -2.47 -13.18
C LEU A 176 -12.96 -3.86 -13.12
N LEU A 177 -13.51 -4.25 -11.97
CA LEU A 177 -14.22 -5.53 -11.83
C LEU A 177 -15.49 -5.57 -12.70
N LYS A 178 -16.24 -4.46 -12.77
CA LYS A 178 -17.43 -4.33 -13.62
C LYS A 178 -17.07 -4.47 -15.09
N ARG A 179 -16.02 -3.76 -15.54
CA ARG A 179 -15.50 -3.90 -16.92
C ARG A 179 -15.05 -5.33 -17.18
N LEU A 180 -14.32 -5.96 -16.26
CA LEU A 180 -13.88 -7.35 -16.42
C LEU A 180 -15.06 -8.31 -16.57
N GLU A 181 -16.14 -8.09 -15.83
CA GLU A 181 -17.37 -8.88 -15.85
C GLU A 181 -18.16 -8.73 -17.16
N THR A 182 -18.39 -7.50 -17.63
CA THR A 182 -19.37 -7.21 -18.67
C THR A 182 -18.78 -7.00 -20.06
N ASN A 183 -17.48 -6.73 -20.14
CA ASN A 183 -16.84 -6.18 -21.32
C ASN A 183 -17.40 -4.84 -21.82
N SER A 184 -18.12 -4.07 -20.98
CA SER A 184 -18.83 -2.86 -21.40
C SER A 184 -17.94 -1.73 -21.94
N ASP A 185 -16.64 -1.77 -21.69
CA ASP A 185 -15.65 -0.82 -22.19
C ASP A 185 -15.09 -1.18 -23.58
N VAL A 186 -15.59 -2.24 -24.22
CA VAL A 186 -15.14 -2.68 -25.55
C VAL A 186 -16.28 -2.61 -26.55
N ASP A 187 -16.12 -1.72 -27.53
CA ASP A 187 -16.95 -1.64 -28.72
C ASP A 187 -16.37 -2.54 -29.84
N PRO A 188 -17.09 -3.59 -30.29
CA PRO A 188 -16.64 -4.47 -31.36
C PRO A 188 -16.30 -3.74 -32.66
N THR A 189 -17.04 -2.68 -32.99
CA THR A 189 -16.85 -1.87 -34.21
C THR A 189 -15.51 -1.15 -34.18
N ILE A 190 -15.19 -0.53 -33.03
CA ILE A 190 -13.89 0.14 -32.82
C ILE A 190 -12.75 -0.89 -32.87
N VAL A 191 -12.95 -2.08 -32.29
CA VAL A 191 -11.95 -3.15 -32.34
C VAL A 191 -11.64 -3.58 -33.77
N GLU A 192 -12.65 -3.72 -34.64
CA GLU A 192 -12.45 -4.06 -36.06
C GLU A 192 -11.73 -2.94 -36.82
N ILE A 193 -12.07 -1.67 -36.57
CA ILE A 193 -11.35 -0.52 -37.13
C ILE A 193 -9.88 -0.54 -36.71
N ASP A 194 -9.60 -0.80 -35.43
CA ASP A 194 -8.24 -0.85 -34.91
C ASP A 194 -7.46 -2.06 -35.46
N LYS A 195 -8.08 -3.21 -35.68
CA LYS A 195 -7.46 -4.35 -36.38
C LYS A 195 -7.04 -3.98 -37.80
N LYS A 196 -7.89 -3.28 -38.55
CA LYS A 196 -7.54 -2.79 -39.90
C LYS A 196 -6.34 -1.83 -39.84
N LYS A 197 -6.28 -0.92 -38.85
CA LYS A 197 -5.12 -0.04 -38.64
C LYS A 197 -3.86 -0.83 -38.28
N TYR A 198 -3.96 -1.85 -37.43
CA TYR A 198 -2.86 -2.74 -37.07
C TYR A 198 -2.23 -3.39 -38.32
N PHE A 199 -3.05 -3.98 -39.21
CA PHE A 199 -2.53 -4.59 -40.44
C PHE A 199 -1.88 -3.58 -41.39
N LYS A 200 -2.40 -2.34 -41.45
CA LYS A 200 -1.76 -1.26 -42.21
C LYS A 200 -0.41 -0.85 -41.60
N MET A 201 -0.31 -0.80 -40.27
CA MET A 201 0.92 -0.43 -39.56
C MET A 201 2.03 -1.47 -39.70
N LEU A 202 1.71 -2.75 -39.90
CA LEU A 202 2.72 -3.80 -40.16
C LEU A 202 3.57 -3.49 -41.40
N LYS A 203 3.02 -2.76 -42.39
CA LYS A 203 3.71 -2.39 -43.63
C LYS A 203 4.52 -1.09 -43.53
N LYS A 204 4.53 -0.43 -42.37
CA LYS A 204 5.23 0.85 -42.15
C LYS A 204 6.61 0.63 -41.51
N ASN A 205 7.44 1.66 -41.55
CA ASN A 205 8.73 1.68 -40.85
C ASN A 205 8.52 1.60 -39.32
N GLN A 206 9.04 0.56 -38.71
CA GLN A 206 8.86 0.22 -37.30
C GLN A 206 9.43 1.27 -36.31
N LYS A 207 10.44 2.04 -36.75
CA LYS A 207 11.07 3.10 -35.95
C LYS A 207 10.28 4.41 -35.93
N THR A 208 9.26 4.55 -36.78
CA THR A 208 8.43 5.76 -36.83
C THR A 208 7.75 6.00 -35.50
N ILE A 209 7.82 7.23 -34.98
CA ILE A 209 7.19 7.64 -33.74
C ILE A 209 5.78 8.21 -34.03
N ILE A 210 4.79 7.71 -33.30
CA ILE A 210 3.41 8.20 -33.30
C ILE A 210 2.99 8.45 -31.85
N ALA A 211 2.65 9.70 -31.51
CA ALA A 211 2.24 10.09 -30.16
C ALA A 211 3.18 9.58 -29.05
N GLY A 212 4.49 9.72 -29.29
CA GLY A 212 5.54 9.34 -28.32
C GLY A 212 5.86 7.85 -28.24
N ARG A 213 5.33 6.99 -29.11
CA ARG A 213 5.69 5.55 -29.18
C ARG A 213 6.11 5.14 -30.58
N SER A 214 7.03 4.17 -30.67
CA SER A 214 7.36 3.56 -31.95
C SER A 214 6.20 2.70 -32.47
N ILE A 215 6.10 2.56 -33.79
CA ILE A 215 5.15 1.64 -34.42
C ILE A 215 5.38 0.21 -33.91
N GLU A 216 6.63 -0.20 -33.70
CA GLU A 216 6.96 -1.51 -33.13
C GLU A 216 6.32 -1.72 -31.75
N GLU A 217 6.42 -0.73 -30.84
CA GLU A 217 5.82 -0.83 -29.51
C GLU A 217 4.29 -0.92 -29.60
N ILE A 218 3.68 -0.10 -30.47
CA ILE A 218 2.23 -0.08 -30.69
C ILE A 218 1.76 -1.46 -31.18
N LEU A 219 2.40 -2.00 -32.21
CA LEU A 219 2.09 -3.31 -32.78
C LEU A 219 2.27 -4.43 -31.76
N LYS A 220 3.37 -4.42 -31.00
CA LYS A 220 3.64 -5.40 -29.93
C LYS A 220 2.53 -5.38 -28.89
N ARG A 221 2.11 -4.20 -28.43
CA ARG A 221 1.02 -4.05 -27.44
C ARG A 221 -0.33 -4.50 -28.00
N PHE A 222 -0.61 -4.21 -29.26
CA PHE A 222 -1.85 -4.63 -29.92
C PHE A 222 -1.89 -6.15 -30.09
N ASN A 223 -0.82 -6.75 -30.62
CA ASN A 223 -0.68 -8.20 -30.77
C ASN A 223 -0.87 -8.95 -29.44
N ASN A 224 -0.31 -8.43 -28.34
CA ASN A 224 -0.53 -9.00 -27.01
C ASN A 224 -2.02 -9.00 -26.61
N LYS A 225 -2.80 -7.99 -26.99
CA LYS A 225 -4.25 -7.96 -26.73
C LYS A 225 -5.03 -8.95 -27.59
N ILE A 226 -4.58 -9.21 -28.83
CA ILE A 226 -5.18 -10.21 -29.72
C ILE A 226 -4.92 -11.62 -29.18
N LYS A 227 -3.68 -11.92 -28.78
CA LYS A 227 -3.27 -13.26 -28.31
C LYS A 227 -3.87 -13.63 -26.96
N ASP A 228 -4.11 -12.65 -26.09
CA ASP A 228 -4.64 -12.84 -24.74
C ASP A 228 -5.91 -11.97 -24.51
N PRO A 229 -7.03 -12.30 -25.21
CA PRO A 229 -8.24 -11.52 -25.18
C PRO A 229 -9.01 -11.78 -23.89
N ARG A 230 -9.74 -10.75 -23.44
CA ARG A 230 -10.67 -10.90 -22.32
C ARG A 230 -11.94 -11.61 -22.81
N ARG A 231 -12.43 -12.57 -22.04
CA ARG A 231 -13.66 -13.33 -22.33
C ARG A 231 -14.70 -13.02 -21.26
N ALA A 232 -15.88 -12.53 -21.65
CA ALA A 232 -16.91 -12.05 -20.70
C ALA A 232 -17.37 -13.14 -19.71
N SER A 233 -17.63 -14.35 -20.18
CA SER A 233 -18.04 -15.48 -19.32
C SER A 233 -17.00 -15.82 -18.25
N ARG A 234 -15.71 -15.79 -18.61
CA ARG A 234 -14.60 -15.97 -17.65
C ARG A 234 -14.47 -14.78 -16.72
N GLY A 235 -14.60 -13.57 -17.26
CA GLY A 235 -14.57 -12.32 -16.52
C GLY A 235 -15.60 -12.27 -15.40
N LYS A 236 -16.86 -12.63 -15.66
CA LYS A 236 -17.92 -12.70 -14.66
C LYS A 236 -17.59 -13.65 -13.51
N LYS A 237 -17.13 -14.86 -13.82
CA LYS A 237 -16.70 -15.84 -12.80
C LYS A 237 -15.55 -15.28 -11.95
N VAL A 238 -14.54 -14.69 -12.59
CA VAL A 238 -13.36 -14.15 -11.90
C VAL A 238 -13.71 -12.95 -11.03
N SER A 239 -14.53 -12.01 -11.52
CA SER A 239 -15.02 -10.88 -10.73
C SER A 239 -15.77 -11.37 -9.48
N LYS A 240 -16.62 -12.40 -9.61
CA LYS A 240 -17.30 -13.01 -8.47
C LYS A 240 -16.32 -13.61 -7.45
N ILE A 241 -15.30 -14.35 -7.90
CA ILE A 241 -14.26 -14.91 -7.02
C ILE A 241 -13.56 -13.80 -6.23
N ILE A 242 -13.15 -12.72 -6.91
CA ILE A 242 -12.49 -11.58 -6.26
C ILE A 242 -13.42 -10.92 -5.24
N GLN A 243 -14.69 -10.68 -5.59
CA GLN A 243 -15.67 -10.11 -4.65
C GLN A 243 -15.91 -11.01 -3.43
N GLU A 244 -15.98 -12.34 -3.62
CA GLU A 244 -16.09 -13.30 -2.50
C GLU A 244 -14.84 -13.26 -1.60
N PHE A 245 -13.64 -13.16 -2.18
CA PHE A 245 -12.40 -13.00 -1.40
C PHE A 245 -12.43 -11.75 -0.53
N LEU A 246 -12.85 -10.61 -1.08
CA LEU A 246 -12.87 -9.32 -0.37
C LEU A 246 -13.88 -9.28 0.78
N LYS A 247 -14.88 -10.16 0.76
CA LYS A 247 -15.86 -10.32 1.85
C LYS A 247 -15.30 -11.13 3.03
N ILE A 248 -14.11 -11.72 2.92
CA ILE A 248 -13.49 -12.48 4.02
C ILE A 248 -13.08 -11.50 5.12
N ASN A 249 -13.82 -11.59 6.23
CA ASN A 249 -13.53 -10.93 7.50
C ASN A 249 -13.72 -11.96 8.63
N CYS A 250 -12.79 -12.03 9.58
CA CYS A 250 -12.83 -12.97 10.70
C CYS A 250 -11.85 -12.62 11.82
N PRO A 251 -11.99 -13.23 13.01
CA PRO A 251 -10.91 -13.24 14.00
C PRO A 251 -9.61 -13.78 13.39
N ILE A 252 -8.47 -13.21 13.78
CA ILE A 252 -7.16 -13.49 13.15
C ILE A 252 -6.78 -14.98 13.19
N ASN A 253 -7.15 -15.70 14.25
CA ASN A 253 -6.83 -17.13 14.39
C ASN A 253 -7.55 -18.03 13.37
N LYS A 254 -8.65 -17.56 12.77
CA LYS A 254 -9.42 -18.26 11.73
C LYS A 254 -9.03 -17.83 10.31
N ALA A 255 -8.14 -16.86 10.17
CA ALA A 255 -7.82 -16.26 8.86
C ALA A 255 -7.27 -17.29 7.88
N ALA A 256 -6.23 -18.05 8.28
CA ALA A 256 -5.61 -19.06 7.42
C ALA A 256 -6.62 -20.15 7.00
N GLU A 257 -7.42 -20.64 7.94
CA GLU A 257 -8.45 -21.65 7.70
C GLU A 257 -9.50 -21.16 6.68
N LYS A 258 -10.11 -19.98 6.93
CA LYS A 258 -11.13 -19.42 6.03
C LYS A 258 -10.60 -19.15 4.63
N LEU A 259 -9.37 -18.65 4.51
CA LEU A 259 -8.73 -18.42 3.22
C LEU A 259 -8.49 -19.73 2.47
N ASN A 260 -8.01 -20.77 3.14
CA ASN A 260 -7.79 -22.07 2.53
C ASN A 260 -9.11 -22.76 2.11
N ILE A 261 -10.17 -22.64 2.91
CA ILE A 261 -11.52 -23.07 2.52
C ILE A 261 -11.97 -22.35 1.25
N PHE A 262 -11.78 -21.02 1.19
CA PHE A 262 -12.09 -20.21 0.02
C PHE A 262 -11.29 -20.64 -1.23
N PHE A 263 -9.98 -20.87 -1.11
CA PHE A 263 -9.15 -21.32 -2.23
C PHE A 263 -9.57 -22.71 -2.73
N LYS A 264 -9.84 -23.65 -1.81
CA LYS A 264 -10.34 -24.99 -2.16
C LYS A 264 -11.69 -24.94 -2.88
N LYS A 265 -12.66 -24.19 -2.35
CA LYS A 265 -13.99 -23.98 -2.96
C LYS A 265 -13.89 -23.48 -4.40
N ASN A 266 -12.94 -22.57 -4.66
CA ASN A 266 -12.76 -21.95 -5.98
C ASN A 266 -11.74 -22.67 -6.87
N LYS A 267 -11.23 -23.85 -6.46
CA LYS A 267 -10.21 -24.64 -7.19
C LYS A 267 -8.94 -23.84 -7.49
N ILE A 268 -8.50 -23.00 -6.54
CA ILE A 268 -7.30 -22.18 -6.65
C ILE A 268 -6.15 -22.91 -5.97
N ASN A 269 -5.09 -23.20 -6.71
CA ASN A 269 -3.88 -23.83 -6.16
C ASN A 269 -3.04 -22.81 -5.37
N LEU A 270 -3.51 -22.52 -4.15
CA LEU A 270 -2.88 -21.64 -3.19
C LEU A 270 -3.20 -22.13 -1.78
N LYS A 271 -2.20 -22.09 -0.89
CA LYS A 271 -2.34 -22.39 0.53
C LYS A 271 -1.66 -21.28 1.32
N VAL A 272 -2.34 -20.78 2.34
CA VAL A 272 -1.78 -19.84 3.31
C VAL A 272 -1.62 -20.54 4.66
N ASP A 273 -0.55 -20.21 5.35
CA ASP A 273 -0.26 -20.70 6.69
C ASP A 273 -0.11 -19.52 7.66
N GLN A 274 0.26 -19.80 8.92
CA GLN A 274 0.37 -18.79 9.97
C GLN A 274 1.43 -17.71 9.67
N LYS A 275 2.43 -17.95 8.80
CA LYS A 275 3.51 -16.99 8.51
C LYS A 275 3.04 -15.75 7.76
N TYR A 276 1.84 -15.80 7.16
CA TYR A 276 1.22 -14.65 6.51
C TYR A 276 0.58 -13.68 7.50
N PHE A 277 0.50 -14.05 8.78
CA PHE A 277 -0.12 -13.27 9.83
C PHE A 277 0.89 -13.03 10.96
N PRO A 278 0.97 -11.79 11.47
CA PRO A 278 1.92 -11.44 12.53
C PRO A 278 1.52 -11.98 13.91
N THR A 279 0.30 -12.52 14.06
CA THR A 279 -0.19 -13.12 15.31
C THR A 279 -1.33 -14.08 15.03
N SER A 280 -1.54 -15.04 15.93
CA SER A 280 -2.72 -15.90 16.00
C SER A 280 -3.63 -15.56 17.18
N ASN A 281 -3.27 -14.57 18.00
CA ASN A 281 -4.04 -14.23 19.19
C ASN A 281 -5.21 -13.33 18.82
N ASN A 282 -6.44 -13.81 19.03
CA ASN A 282 -7.67 -13.04 18.78
C ASN A 282 -7.87 -11.86 19.73
N LYS A 283 -7.19 -11.85 20.87
CA LYS A 283 -7.19 -10.75 21.81
C LYS A 283 -5.77 -10.46 22.27
N ILE A 284 -5.40 -9.19 22.25
CA ILE A 284 -4.12 -8.71 22.77
C ILE A 284 -4.41 -7.46 23.59
N GLN A 285 -4.07 -7.48 24.88
CA GLN A 285 -4.48 -6.44 25.83
C GLN A 285 -6.01 -6.25 25.78
N LYS A 286 -6.47 -5.02 25.52
CA LYS A 286 -7.90 -4.64 25.39
C LYS A 286 -8.38 -4.63 23.93
N LEU A 287 -7.58 -5.16 23.00
CA LEU A 287 -7.87 -5.16 21.58
C LEU A 287 -8.39 -6.52 21.11
N ASN A 288 -9.48 -6.50 20.33
CA ASN A 288 -9.83 -7.62 19.47
C ASN A 288 -8.94 -7.60 18.23
N VAL A 289 -8.51 -8.76 17.75
CA VAL A 289 -7.63 -8.87 16.58
C VAL A 289 -8.37 -9.54 15.43
N GLU A 290 -8.51 -8.80 14.34
CA GLU A 290 -9.35 -9.16 13.20
C GLU A 290 -8.53 -9.16 11.91
N PHE A 291 -8.83 -10.11 11.02
CA PHE A 291 -8.33 -10.15 9.67
C PHE A 291 -9.40 -9.74 8.67
N SER A 292 -9.03 -8.90 7.71
CA SER A 292 -9.90 -8.49 6.61
C SER A 292 -9.14 -8.49 5.29
N ALA A 293 -9.61 -9.29 4.33
CA ALA A 293 -9.01 -9.43 3.01
C ALA A 293 -9.18 -8.17 2.12
N SER A 294 -10.15 -7.32 2.44
CA SER A 294 -10.35 -6.01 1.79
C SER A 294 -9.56 -4.87 2.43
N PHE A 295 -8.86 -5.11 3.54
CA PHE A 295 -8.06 -4.09 4.20
C PHE A 295 -6.71 -3.86 3.51
N GLY A 296 -6.15 -2.65 3.63
CA GLY A 296 -4.94 -2.24 2.91
C GLY A 296 -5.18 -1.42 1.65
N ARG A 297 -6.40 -0.89 1.49
CA ARG A 297 -6.78 -0.09 0.31
C ARG A 297 -6.62 1.42 0.51
N GLU A 298 -5.89 1.85 1.52
CA GLU A 298 -5.83 3.26 1.91
C GLU A 298 -4.57 3.97 1.37
N LEU A 299 -3.49 3.22 1.11
CA LEU A 299 -2.21 3.75 0.66
C LEU A 299 -1.64 2.90 -0.50
N GLU A 300 -1.06 3.58 -1.49
CA GLU A 300 -0.57 2.96 -2.74
C GLU A 300 0.70 2.12 -2.54
N TYR A 301 1.54 2.47 -1.57
CA TYR A 301 2.90 1.91 -1.45
C TYR A 301 2.99 0.59 -0.68
N TYR A 302 1.92 0.13 -0.04
CA TYR A 302 1.97 -1.12 0.72
C TYR A 302 2.04 -2.36 -0.19
N THR A 303 2.89 -3.31 0.17
CA THR A 303 3.18 -4.52 -0.61
C THR A 303 2.80 -5.82 0.10
N GLY A 304 2.65 -5.80 1.44
CA GLY A 304 2.48 -7.00 2.26
C GLY A 304 1.48 -6.84 3.39
N MET A 305 1.88 -7.21 4.61
CA MET A 305 1.08 -7.03 5.82
C MET A 305 0.74 -5.55 6.01
N VAL A 306 -0.51 -5.27 6.36
CA VAL A 306 -1.02 -3.94 6.68
C VAL A 306 -1.86 -4.03 7.93
N PHE A 307 -1.82 -3.02 8.77
CA PHE A 307 -2.62 -3.01 9.99
C PHE A 307 -3.01 -1.61 10.41
N LYS A 308 -4.07 -1.54 11.21
CA LYS A 308 -4.42 -0.36 11.97
C LYS A 308 -4.90 -0.73 13.36
N ILE A 309 -4.78 0.21 14.28
CA ILE A 309 -5.33 0.11 15.62
C ILE A 309 -6.34 1.23 15.79
N ASP A 310 -7.57 0.86 16.06
CA ASP A 310 -8.65 1.77 16.45
C ASP A 310 -8.93 1.53 17.94
N ILE A 311 -9.01 2.61 18.74
CA ILE A 311 -9.29 2.55 20.18
C ILE A 311 -10.55 3.33 20.51
N LYS A 312 -11.24 2.92 21.57
CA LYS A 312 -12.34 3.66 22.18
C LYS A 312 -11.83 4.45 23.37
N SER A 313 -11.82 5.78 23.24
CA SER A 313 -11.43 6.71 24.30
C SER A 313 -12.49 7.81 24.43
N LYS A 314 -12.94 8.08 25.67
CA LYS A 314 -14.01 9.06 25.96
C LYS A 314 -15.23 8.92 25.03
N SER A 315 -15.68 7.68 24.81
CA SER A 315 -16.81 7.31 23.93
C SER A 315 -16.61 7.58 22.43
N LYS A 316 -15.43 8.04 21.99
CA LYS A 316 -15.08 8.18 20.57
C LYS A 316 -14.21 7.02 20.11
N ASN A 317 -14.47 6.53 18.89
CA ASN A 317 -13.58 5.61 18.21
C ASN A 317 -12.53 6.43 17.46
N ILE A 318 -11.26 6.18 17.76
CA ILE A 318 -10.15 6.96 17.21
C ILE A 318 -9.13 5.99 16.63
N ASN A 319 -8.75 6.23 15.38
CA ASN A 319 -7.63 5.56 14.77
C ASN A 319 -6.33 6.13 15.34
N ILE A 320 -5.53 5.26 15.98
CA ILE A 320 -4.35 5.68 16.73
C ILE A 320 -3.04 5.24 16.07
N VAL A 321 -3.04 4.09 15.39
CA VAL A 321 -1.85 3.58 14.68
C VAL A 321 -2.27 3.08 13.31
N ASN A 322 -1.45 3.39 12.30
CA ASN A 322 -1.48 2.72 11.00
C ASN A 322 -0.08 2.25 10.66
N GLY A 323 0.02 1.14 9.94
CA GLY A 323 1.30 0.64 9.48
C GLY A 323 1.16 -0.49 8.48
N GLY A 324 2.31 -0.92 7.97
CA GLY A 324 2.39 -2.01 7.03
C GLY A 324 3.75 -2.10 6.35
N ARG A 325 3.87 -3.10 5.49
CA ARG A 325 5.06 -3.43 4.71
C ARG A 325 5.01 -2.79 3.33
N TYR A 326 6.12 -2.20 2.88
CA TYR A 326 6.21 -1.38 1.67
C TYR A 326 7.54 -1.57 0.92
N ASP A 327 7.85 -2.82 0.56
CA ASP A 327 9.16 -3.23 0.03
C ASP A 327 9.55 -2.65 -1.34
N ASN A 328 8.64 -1.95 -2.00
CA ASN A 328 8.91 -1.31 -3.30
C ASN A 328 9.18 0.20 -3.16
N LEU A 329 8.81 0.83 -2.03
CA LEU A 329 8.83 2.28 -1.89
C LEU A 329 10.23 2.86 -2.14
N ILE A 330 11.27 2.23 -1.59
CA ILE A 330 12.65 2.70 -1.70
C ILE A 330 13.18 2.54 -3.15
N SER A 331 12.76 1.50 -3.87
CA SER A 331 13.07 1.37 -5.30
C SER A 331 12.30 2.37 -6.15
N ASP A 332 11.02 2.61 -5.83
CA ASP A 332 10.20 3.62 -6.51
C ASP A 332 10.81 5.01 -6.32
N LEU A 333 11.38 5.30 -5.15
CA LEU A 333 12.10 6.53 -4.81
C LEU A 333 13.52 6.62 -5.40
N GLY A 334 14.07 5.56 -6.00
CA GLY A 334 15.34 5.64 -6.75
C GLY A 334 16.36 4.54 -6.53
N SER A 335 16.15 3.62 -5.59
CA SER A 335 17.10 2.52 -5.40
C SER A 335 17.17 1.61 -6.62
N LYS A 336 18.40 1.26 -7.01
CA LYS A 336 18.65 0.25 -8.07
C LYS A 336 18.26 -1.17 -7.65
N LYS A 337 18.14 -1.43 -6.35
CA LYS A 337 17.78 -2.73 -5.78
C LYS A 337 16.52 -2.61 -4.95
N LYS A 338 15.72 -3.67 -4.93
CA LYS A 338 14.59 -3.78 -4.01
C LYS A 338 15.11 -3.76 -2.56
N VAL A 339 14.49 -2.93 -1.72
CA VAL A 339 14.81 -2.82 -0.29
C VAL A 339 13.53 -3.04 0.48
N SER A 340 13.49 -4.11 1.26
CA SER A 340 12.38 -4.43 2.15
C SER A 340 12.25 -3.40 3.26
N ALA A 341 11.02 -3.06 3.59
CA ALA A 341 10.74 -2.09 4.64
C ALA A 341 9.35 -2.30 5.23
N VAL A 342 9.23 -2.08 6.54
CA VAL A 342 7.97 -2.15 7.27
C VAL A 342 7.99 -1.16 8.42
N GLY A 343 6.85 -0.57 8.71
CA GLY A 343 6.69 0.13 9.96
C GLY A 343 5.34 0.75 10.16
N ALA A 344 5.27 1.68 11.10
CA ALA A 344 4.02 2.23 11.57
C ALA A 344 4.19 3.63 12.15
N ALA A 345 3.09 4.39 12.12
CA ALA A 345 3.00 5.70 12.72
C ALA A 345 1.85 5.74 13.74
N LEU A 346 2.17 6.23 14.93
CA LEU A 346 1.21 6.55 15.97
C LEU A 346 0.82 8.03 15.85
N ASN A 347 -0.47 8.30 15.71
CA ASN A 347 -1.01 9.65 15.63
C ASN A 347 -1.10 10.27 17.03
N LEU A 348 -0.51 11.46 17.23
CA LEU A 348 -0.55 12.17 18.51
C LEU A 348 -1.72 13.17 18.61
N ASN A 349 -2.44 13.41 17.51
CA ASN A 349 -3.54 14.39 17.43
C ASN A 349 -4.92 13.77 17.76
N TYR A 350 -4.96 12.78 18.64
CA TYR A 350 -6.16 11.94 18.86
C TYR A 350 -7.13 12.47 19.93
#